data_AF-A0A482F2U7-F1
#
_entry.id   AF-A0A482F2U7-F1
#
_cell.length_a   1.000
_cell.length_b   1.000
_cell.length_c   1.000
_cell.angle_alpha   90.00
_cell.angle_beta   90.00
_cell.angle_gamma   90.00
#
_symmetry.space_group_name_H-M   'P 1'
#
loop_
_entity.id
_entity.type
_entity.pdbx_description
1 polymer ?
#
loop_
_entity_poly.entity_id
_entity_poly.type
_entity_poly.pdbx_seq_one_letter_code
_entity_poly.pdbx_strand_id
1 'polypeptide(L)'
;MTTELSSYDRHAISSTASSEEANDPLVRLVSRRHPLYEAMSKHWMFMDDTYSGGREWFNHHIFKYIKEGDAEFKDRISRAYRFNHTREVVDLINKYLFKQEITRNKVDAPADVVKFWKNCTKSGLTINDFVRQISKKTSIYGRIGVVIDMDAVPEDQRPLNKREEKEAGLSAYAYIITPLQMLDYSFDDHGKLNWMLIHEVVRDDEDPLNSTGKAIHRFRLWTKTEWKLFEKQNDDQNGKITIKEIDRGSNTIGEVPIILADNIISDEEYSAPSLIDDIAYLDRAVANYLSNLDAIIQDQTFSQLAMPVQGMLPGDESEKKLIEMGTKRLFTYDGSDGAKPYYLSPDVKQADLIIQVVTKIINEIYHTVGLAGERTKQDNAVGIDNSSGVAKAYDFERVNALLAAKADSLEAIENKIVDLVCKRHGVKLKEDSTPLVSYPDNFDTRGLYDEFDIAARLMLIDAPETIRSHQMESIVEKLFPQLSKALKDEMLRDLKNWPTDPLEELTNRTTDTTGEGNLKRNITRSSSGTPTKPSSNSSTKANKKTRQGQVTESTS
;
A
#
# COMPACT_ATOMS: atom_id res chain seq x y z
N MET A 1 9.85 12.81 14.44
CA MET A 1 9.73 11.41 14.89
C MET A 1 8.24 11.09 14.98
N THR A 2 7.78 9.97 14.41
CA THR A 2 6.41 9.48 14.63
C THR A 2 6.44 8.51 15.79
N THR A 3 6.13 9.00 16.99
CA THR A 3 5.98 8.15 18.18
C THR A 3 4.75 7.26 17.97
N GLU A 4 4.94 5.95 17.86
CA GLU A 4 3.82 5.02 17.71
C GLU A 4 3.02 5.01 19.03
N LEU A 5 1.78 5.50 19.00
CA LEU A 5 0.95 5.58 20.20
C LEU A 5 0.67 4.17 20.74
N SER A 6 0.96 3.98 22.02
CA SER A 6 0.51 2.85 22.82
C SER A 6 -1.00 2.65 22.67
N SER A 7 -1.46 1.40 22.72
CA SER A 7 -2.88 1.04 22.72
C SER A 7 -3.70 1.81 23.76
N TYR A 8 -3.13 1.99 24.95
CA TYR A 8 -3.77 2.60 26.12
C TYR A 8 -4.11 4.08 25.92
N ASP A 9 -3.22 4.86 25.28
CA ASP A 9 -3.43 6.31 25.08
C ASP A 9 -4.56 6.59 24.08
N ARG A 10 -4.86 5.64 23.18
CA ARG A 10 -5.91 5.77 22.15
C ARG A 10 -7.32 5.83 22.74
N HIS A 11 -7.53 5.33 23.97
CA HIS A 11 -8.86 5.26 24.61
C HIS A 11 -9.26 6.53 25.40
N ALA A 12 -8.35 7.48 25.65
CA ALA A 12 -8.58 8.64 26.52
C ALA A 12 -9.53 9.71 25.94
N ILE A 13 -9.99 9.56 24.69
CA ILE A 13 -10.75 10.59 23.96
C ILE A 13 -12.23 10.67 24.39
N SER A 14 -12.77 9.63 25.03
CA SER A 14 -14.20 9.52 25.40
C SER A 14 -14.51 9.97 26.84
N SER A 15 -14.11 11.18 27.24
CA SER A 15 -14.57 11.79 28.50
C SER A 15 -15.85 12.60 28.28
N THR A 16 -17.01 12.10 28.72
CA THR A 16 -18.27 12.86 28.74
C THR A 16 -18.14 14.06 29.69
N ALA A 17 -18.11 15.27 29.14
CA ALA A 17 -18.05 16.50 29.91
C ALA A 17 -19.32 16.71 30.75
N SER A 18 -19.19 17.37 31.91
CA SER A 18 -20.34 17.72 32.75
C SER A 18 -21.21 18.80 32.13
N SER A 19 -22.45 18.93 32.62
CA SER A 19 -23.45 19.87 32.07
C SER A 19 -23.06 21.35 32.19
N GLU A 20 -22.11 21.71 33.06
CA GLU A 20 -21.59 23.07 33.18
C GLU A 20 -20.38 23.32 32.27
N GLU A 21 -19.49 22.33 32.12
CA GLU A 21 -18.36 22.39 31.15
C GLU A 21 -18.87 22.48 29.71
N ALA A 22 -20.02 21.85 29.42
CA ALA A 22 -20.70 21.91 28.14
C ALA A 22 -21.21 23.31 27.73
N ASN A 23 -20.99 24.37 28.52
CA ASN A 23 -21.31 25.76 28.15
C ASN A 23 -20.10 26.58 27.66
N ASP A 24 -18.87 26.10 27.81
CA ASP A 24 -17.69 26.79 27.27
C ASP A 24 -17.58 26.56 25.74
N PRO A 25 -17.47 27.62 24.91
CA PRO A 25 -17.39 27.47 23.45
C PRO A 25 -16.11 26.77 22.96
N LEU A 26 -14.99 26.85 23.69
CA LEU A 26 -13.76 26.11 23.38
C LEU A 26 -13.91 24.62 23.72
N VAL A 27 -14.58 24.29 24.83
CA VAL A 27 -14.92 22.90 25.17
C VAL A 27 -15.87 22.31 24.14
N ARG A 28 -16.87 23.08 23.66
CA ARG A 28 -17.73 22.67 22.53
C ARG A 28 -16.94 22.45 21.23
N LEU A 29 -16.00 23.32 20.90
CA LEU A 29 -15.16 23.18 19.71
C LEU A 29 -14.30 21.90 19.77
N VAL A 30 -13.60 21.68 20.89
CA VAL A 30 -12.67 20.54 21.04
C VAL A 30 -13.38 19.19 21.24
N SER A 31 -14.59 19.18 21.78
CA SER A 31 -15.42 17.96 21.88
C SER A 31 -16.17 17.60 20.60
N ARG A 32 -16.26 18.51 19.61
CA ARG A 32 -16.97 18.30 18.35
C ARG A 32 -16.36 17.17 17.50
N ARG A 33 -17.20 16.27 16.97
CA ARG A 33 -16.83 15.16 16.08
C ARG A 33 -17.75 15.12 14.88
N HIS A 34 -17.25 14.63 13.75
CA HIS A 34 -18.12 14.28 12.63
C HIS A 34 -18.93 12.99 12.95
N PRO A 35 -20.22 12.84 12.59
CA PRO A 35 -20.98 11.62 12.87
C PRO A 35 -20.34 10.34 12.28
N LEU A 36 -19.70 10.45 11.11
CA LEU A 36 -18.97 9.33 10.50
C LEU A 36 -17.63 9.03 11.20
N TYR A 37 -17.00 10.02 11.85
CA TYR A 37 -15.81 9.79 12.67
C TYR A 37 -16.13 8.85 13.85
N GLU A 38 -17.25 9.08 14.55
CA GLU A 38 -17.62 8.25 15.69
C GLU A 38 -17.87 6.79 15.27
N ALA A 39 -18.58 6.60 14.14
CA ALA A 39 -18.81 5.28 13.57
C ALA A 39 -17.52 4.57 13.12
N MET A 40 -16.65 5.26 12.38
CA MET A 40 -15.44 4.67 11.76
C MET A 40 -14.23 4.59 12.70
N SER A 41 -14.20 5.35 13.81
CA SER A 41 -13.09 5.38 14.77
C SER A 41 -12.59 3.98 15.18
N LYS A 42 -13.50 3.09 15.59
CA LYS A 42 -13.19 1.71 16.01
C LYS A 42 -12.70 0.84 14.85
N HIS A 43 -13.18 1.09 13.63
CA HIS A 43 -12.71 0.42 12.44
C HIS A 43 -11.28 0.87 12.11
N TRP A 44 -11.01 2.18 12.02
CA TRP A 44 -9.65 2.69 11.77
C TRP A 44 -8.62 2.23 12.81
N MET A 45 -9.00 2.12 14.09
CA MET A 45 -8.15 1.48 15.12
C MET A 45 -7.87 0.00 14.81
N PHE A 46 -8.91 -0.79 14.52
CA PHE A 46 -8.77 -2.20 14.12
C PHE A 46 -7.82 -2.39 12.91
N MET A 47 -7.84 -1.45 11.96
CA MET A 47 -7.02 -1.47 10.75
C MET A 47 -5.54 -1.13 11.01
N ASP A 48 -5.26 -0.09 11.78
CA ASP A 48 -3.90 0.26 12.20
C ASP A 48 -3.29 -0.84 13.08
N ASP A 49 -4.07 -1.38 14.02
CA ASP A 49 -3.68 -2.50 14.87
C ASP A 49 -3.42 -3.78 14.03
N THR A 50 -4.26 -4.08 13.03
CA THR A 50 -4.10 -5.30 12.21
C THR A 50 -2.98 -5.18 11.18
N TYR A 51 -2.69 -3.98 10.67
CA TYR A 51 -1.46 -3.76 9.91
C TYR A 51 -0.20 -3.85 10.80
N SER A 52 -0.24 -3.26 12.00
CA SER A 52 0.93 -3.14 12.91
C SER A 52 1.24 -4.45 13.66
N GLY A 53 0.22 -5.18 14.10
CA GLY A 53 0.33 -6.49 14.73
C GLY A 53 1.03 -6.45 16.09
N GLY A 54 2.15 -7.19 16.21
CA GLY A 54 2.82 -7.39 17.49
C GLY A 54 2.08 -8.36 18.43
N ARG A 55 2.53 -8.43 19.69
CA ARG A 55 1.96 -9.37 20.68
C ARG A 55 0.60 -8.91 21.23
N GLU A 56 0.43 -7.61 21.40
CA GLU A 56 -0.76 -7.02 22.00
C GLU A 56 -2.02 -7.21 21.14
N TRP A 57 -1.87 -7.27 19.81
CA TRP A 57 -2.97 -7.52 18.89
C TRP A 57 -3.82 -8.74 19.29
N PHE A 58 -3.20 -9.81 19.80
CA PHE A 58 -3.92 -11.02 20.20
C PHE A 58 -4.86 -10.82 21.39
N ASN A 59 -4.59 -9.85 22.26
CA ASN A 59 -5.43 -9.54 23.44
C ASN A 59 -6.81 -8.99 23.04
N HIS A 60 -6.88 -8.26 21.93
CA HIS A 60 -8.09 -7.55 21.49
C HIS A 60 -8.80 -8.22 20.31
N HIS A 61 -8.14 -9.15 19.61
CA HIS A 61 -8.61 -9.72 18.33
C HIS A 61 -8.81 -11.25 18.32
N ILE A 62 -8.41 -11.96 19.39
CA ILE A 62 -8.75 -13.38 19.56
C ILE A 62 -10.03 -13.51 20.40
N PHE A 63 -11.02 -14.21 19.87
CA PHE A 63 -12.31 -14.40 20.53
C PHE A 63 -12.27 -15.58 21.51
N LYS A 64 -12.82 -15.37 22.71
CA LYS A 64 -13.02 -16.40 23.73
C LYS A 64 -14.17 -17.34 23.35
N TYR A 65 -14.01 -18.64 23.52
CA TYR A 65 -15.09 -19.61 23.30
C TYR A 65 -16.02 -19.70 24.52
N ILE A 66 -17.30 -19.99 24.29
CA ILE A 66 -18.38 -19.91 25.30
C ILE A 66 -18.13 -20.79 26.54
N LYS A 67 -17.39 -21.90 26.38
CA LYS A 67 -17.08 -22.86 27.46
C LYS A 67 -15.62 -22.82 27.95
N GLU A 68 -14.84 -21.81 27.54
CA GLU A 68 -13.40 -21.72 27.82
C GLU A 68 -13.12 -21.09 29.19
N GLY A 69 -12.17 -21.63 29.95
CA GLY A 69 -11.71 -21.01 31.20
C GLY A 69 -10.89 -19.73 30.96
N ASP A 70 -10.88 -18.79 31.90
CA ASP A 70 -10.06 -17.56 31.75
C ASP A 70 -8.55 -17.84 31.78
N ALA A 71 -8.14 -18.93 32.42
CA ALA A 71 -6.76 -19.42 32.36
C ALA A 71 -6.44 -20.03 30.99
N GLU A 72 -7.26 -20.97 30.51
CA GLU A 72 -7.10 -21.58 29.18
C GLU A 72 -7.10 -20.52 28.06
N PHE A 73 -7.96 -19.51 28.15
CA PHE A 73 -8.01 -18.39 27.21
C PHE A 73 -6.72 -17.56 27.21
N LYS A 74 -6.16 -17.25 28.40
CA LYS A 74 -4.86 -16.58 28.51
C LYS A 74 -3.71 -17.43 27.98
N ASP A 75 -3.73 -18.73 28.22
CA ASP A 75 -2.73 -19.68 27.72
C ASP A 75 -2.87 -19.99 26.21
N ARG A 76 -4.05 -19.73 25.64
CA ARG A 76 -4.27 -19.74 24.19
C ARG A 76 -3.81 -18.44 23.55
N ILE A 77 -4.10 -17.27 24.14
CA ILE A 77 -3.53 -15.98 23.71
C ILE A 77 -2.01 -16.01 23.78
N SER A 78 -1.43 -16.53 24.88
CA SER A 78 0.02 -16.56 25.11
C SER A 78 0.80 -17.44 24.12
N ARG A 79 0.12 -18.37 23.42
CA ARG A 79 0.67 -19.18 22.31
C ARG A 79 0.23 -18.74 20.91
N ALA A 80 -0.90 -18.06 20.78
CA ALA A 80 -1.47 -17.70 19.48
C ALA A 80 -0.48 -16.90 18.62
N TYR A 81 -0.36 -17.32 17.35
CA TYR A 81 0.45 -16.71 16.31
C TYR A 81 -0.41 -16.37 15.09
N ARG A 82 0.09 -15.50 14.21
CA ARG A 82 -0.51 -15.22 12.90
C ARG A 82 0.58 -14.83 11.89
N PHE A 83 0.34 -15.12 10.63
CA PHE A 83 1.08 -14.51 9.53
C PHE A 83 0.38 -13.19 9.18
N ASN A 84 1.12 -12.08 9.05
CA ASN A 84 0.53 -10.76 8.83
C ASN A 84 0.23 -10.53 7.34
N HIS A 85 -0.76 -11.25 6.82
CA HIS A 85 -1.22 -11.15 5.43
C HIS A 85 -1.64 -9.72 5.06
N THR A 86 -2.28 -9.01 6.00
CA THR A 86 -2.66 -7.60 5.88
C THR A 86 -1.46 -6.71 5.54
N ARG A 87 -0.31 -6.91 6.21
CA ARG A 87 0.93 -6.18 5.88
C ARG A 87 1.52 -6.61 4.55
N GLU A 88 1.61 -7.91 4.31
CA GLU A 88 2.23 -8.49 3.11
C GLU A 88 1.56 -7.95 1.82
N VAL A 89 0.24 -7.84 1.80
CA VAL A 89 -0.54 -7.24 0.70
C VAL A 89 -0.13 -5.78 0.43
N VAL A 90 -0.14 -4.94 1.47
CA VAL A 90 0.16 -3.51 1.35
C VAL A 90 1.62 -3.30 0.92
N ASP A 91 2.55 -4.02 1.53
CA ASP A 91 3.98 -3.87 1.26
C ASP A 91 4.33 -4.41 -0.14
N LEU A 92 3.63 -5.44 -0.64
CA LEU A 92 3.80 -5.99 -2.00
C LEU A 92 3.20 -5.08 -3.07
N ILE A 93 2.01 -4.48 -2.85
CA ILE A 93 1.47 -3.46 -3.76
C ILE A 93 2.41 -2.25 -3.85
N ASN A 94 2.90 -1.74 -2.71
CA ASN A 94 3.85 -0.62 -2.71
C ASN A 94 5.18 -1.00 -3.41
N LYS A 95 5.63 -2.26 -3.32
CA LYS A 95 6.80 -2.77 -4.03
C LYS A 95 6.61 -2.80 -5.55
N TYR A 96 5.41 -3.09 -6.06
CA TYR A 96 5.13 -3.02 -7.50
C TYR A 96 4.90 -1.58 -7.98
N LEU A 97 4.07 -0.81 -7.29
CA LEU A 97 3.75 0.59 -7.59
C LEU A 97 5.00 1.46 -7.73
N PHE A 98 5.96 1.29 -6.82
CA PHE A 98 7.21 2.06 -6.81
C PHE A 98 8.41 1.26 -7.33
N LYS A 99 8.17 0.32 -8.26
CA LYS A 99 9.20 -0.38 -9.05
C LYS A 99 9.67 0.44 -10.25
N GLN A 100 8.74 1.18 -10.87
CA GLN A 100 9.04 2.22 -11.86
C GLN A 100 9.33 3.55 -11.16
N GLU A 101 10.00 4.46 -11.86
CA GLU A 101 10.36 5.78 -11.31
C GLU A 101 9.25 6.81 -11.55
N ILE A 102 8.85 7.52 -10.49
CA ILE A 102 7.89 8.62 -10.57
C ILE A 102 8.58 9.82 -11.22
N THR A 103 8.08 10.25 -12.37
CA THR A 103 8.74 11.29 -13.16
C THR A 103 8.34 12.67 -12.65
N ARG A 104 9.33 13.53 -12.43
CA ARG A 104 9.14 14.88 -11.88
C ARG A 104 9.90 15.90 -12.69
N ASN A 105 9.19 16.87 -13.26
CA ASN A 105 9.78 17.91 -14.10
C ASN A 105 10.50 18.95 -13.22
N LYS A 106 11.78 18.68 -12.95
CA LYS A 106 12.69 19.55 -12.18
C LYS A 106 13.23 20.76 -12.97
N VAL A 107 12.84 20.90 -14.24
CA VAL A 107 13.30 21.99 -15.14
C VAL A 107 12.29 23.13 -15.13
N ASP A 108 10.99 22.82 -15.30
CA ASP A 108 9.91 23.80 -15.31
C ASP A 108 9.33 24.07 -13.90
N ALA A 109 9.61 23.22 -12.91
CA ALA A 109 9.18 23.43 -11.53
C ALA A 109 9.89 24.63 -10.86
N PRO A 110 9.18 25.46 -10.07
CA PRO A 110 9.79 26.53 -9.28
C PRO A 110 10.89 26.02 -8.34
N ALA A 111 11.94 26.82 -8.15
CA ALA A 111 13.12 26.45 -7.34
C ALA A 111 12.76 26.01 -5.91
N ASP A 112 11.69 26.57 -5.35
CA ASP A 112 11.25 26.31 -3.98
C ASP A 112 10.46 24.97 -3.89
N VAL A 113 9.77 24.56 -4.97
CA VAL A 113 9.23 23.19 -5.14
C VAL A 113 10.39 22.18 -5.28
N VAL A 114 11.43 22.51 -6.04
CA VAL A 114 12.63 21.65 -6.18
C VAL A 114 13.42 21.55 -4.87
N LYS A 115 13.34 22.56 -3.98
CA LYS A 115 13.83 22.51 -2.59
C LYS A 115 12.97 21.56 -1.75
N PHE A 116 11.65 21.73 -1.78
CA PHE A 116 10.68 20.88 -1.07
C PHE A 116 10.77 19.40 -1.48
N TRP A 117 10.97 19.08 -2.76
CA TRP A 117 11.14 17.69 -3.19
C TRP A 117 12.39 17.00 -2.61
N LYS A 118 13.44 17.78 -2.30
CA LYS A 118 14.67 17.27 -1.66
C LYS A 118 14.50 17.10 -0.15
N ASN A 119 13.77 18.00 0.50
CA ASN A 119 13.44 17.92 1.92
C ASN A 119 11.96 18.28 2.12
N CYS A 120 11.13 17.25 2.20
CA CYS A 120 9.67 17.33 2.20
C CYS A 120 9.08 17.36 3.62
N THR A 121 9.83 16.92 4.64
CA THR A 121 9.33 16.81 6.03
C THR A 121 10.30 17.40 7.04
N LYS A 122 9.79 17.77 8.23
CA LYS A 122 10.63 18.21 9.36
C LYS A 122 11.71 17.21 9.81
N SER A 123 11.68 15.97 9.34
CA SER A 123 12.68 14.94 9.62
C SER A 123 13.69 14.70 8.48
N GLY A 124 13.73 15.54 7.45
CA GLY A 124 14.73 15.44 6.38
C GLY A 124 14.38 14.46 5.24
N LEU A 125 13.15 13.96 5.16
CA LEU A 125 12.77 12.92 4.17
C LEU A 125 12.55 13.52 2.78
N THR A 126 12.86 12.75 1.73
CA THR A 126 12.59 13.17 0.35
C THR A 126 11.11 12.99 0.00
N ILE A 127 10.65 13.63 -1.09
CA ILE A 127 9.27 13.41 -1.58
C ILE A 127 8.99 11.94 -1.93
N ASN A 128 9.98 11.19 -2.42
CA ASN A 128 9.85 9.76 -2.70
C ASN A 128 9.53 8.95 -1.43
N ASP A 129 10.17 9.27 -0.31
CA ASP A 129 9.95 8.59 0.96
C ASP A 129 8.60 8.99 1.57
N PHE A 130 8.23 10.27 1.43
CA PHE A 130 6.95 10.79 1.91
C PHE A 130 5.75 10.21 1.13
N VAL A 131 5.83 10.15 -0.19
CA VAL A 131 4.83 9.49 -1.05
C VAL A 131 4.67 8.00 -0.70
N ARG A 132 5.78 7.29 -0.43
CA ARG A 132 5.73 5.89 0.05
C ARG A 132 4.98 5.78 1.38
N GLN A 133 5.10 6.76 2.27
CA GLN A 133 4.32 6.82 3.52
C GLN A 133 2.85 7.16 3.29
N ILE A 134 2.54 8.12 2.40
CA ILE A 134 1.16 8.44 1.98
C ILE A 134 0.49 7.16 1.46
N SER A 135 1.07 6.53 0.45
CA SER A 135 0.53 5.32 -0.21
C SER A 135 0.27 4.18 0.78
N LYS A 136 1.20 3.95 1.73
CA LYS A 136 1.05 2.96 2.81
C LYS A 136 -0.06 3.34 3.80
N LYS A 137 -0.18 4.61 4.19
CA LYS A 137 -1.22 5.03 5.14
C LYS A 137 -2.61 5.14 4.48
N THR A 138 -2.74 5.54 3.21
CA THR A 138 -4.02 5.45 2.48
C THR A 138 -4.45 4.00 2.29
N SER A 139 -3.52 3.07 2.01
CA SER A 139 -3.84 1.64 1.99
C SER A 139 -4.46 1.14 3.31
N ILE A 140 -4.01 1.63 4.46
CA ILE A 140 -4.49 1.21 5.79
C ILE A 140 -5.83 1.88 6.17
N TYR A 141 -5.98 3.18 5.88
CA TYR A 141 -7.07 4.01 6.40
C TYR A 141 -8.12 4.43 5.35
N GLY A 142 -7.90 4.15 4.07
CA GLY A 142 -8.66 4.69 2.96
C GLY A 142 -8.26 6.14 2.67
N ARG A 143 -8.76 7.07 3.49
CA ARG A 143 -8.44 8.50 3.46
C ARG A 143 -7.44 8.87 4.56
N ILE A 144 -6.53 9.80 4.28
CA ILE A 144 -5.65 10.46 5.27
C ILE A 144 -5.58 11.96 4.98
N GLY A 145 -5.13 12.76 5.95
CA GLY A 145 -4.80 14.17 5.71
C GLY A 145 -3.30 14.33 5.46
N VAL A 146 -2.94 15.20 4.51
CA VAL A 146 -1.57 15.67 4.28
C VAL A 146 -1.56 17.18 4.51
N VAL A 147 -1.03 17.60 5.66
CA VAL A 147 -0.89 19.01 6.02
C VAL A 147 0.40 19.55 5.43
N ILE A 148 0.37 20.74 4.84
CA ILE A 148 1.55 21.48 4.37
C ILE A 148 1.65 22.77 5.17
N ASP A 149 2.77 22.98 5.85
CA ASP A 149 2.98 24.14 6.71
C ASP A 149 4.39 24.72 6.49
N MET A 150 4.69 25.86 7.12
CA MET A 150 6.00 26.53 7.08
C MET A 150 6.61 26.52 8.47
N ASP A 151 7.93 26.47 8.56
CA ASP A 151 8.61 26.61 9.85
C ASP A 151 8.23 27.94 10.52
N ALA A 152 7.92 27.87 11.82
CA ALA A 152 7.33 28.96 12.57
C ALA A 152 8.36 30.06 12.83
N VAL A 153 8.25 31.16 12.10
CA VAL A 153 9.04 32.37 12.33
C VAL A 153 8.41 33.20 13.45
N PRO A 154 9.16 33.61 14.49
CA PRO A 154 8.73 34.64 15.42
C PRO A 154 8.29 35.90 14.66
N GLU A 155 7.27 36.62 15.14
CA GLU A 155 6.74 37.77 14.40
C GLU A 155 7.77 38.86 14.14
N ASP A 156 8.68 39.11 15.10
CA ASP A 156 9.80 40.05 14.98
C ASP A 156 10.86 39.64 13.94
N GLN A 157 10.82 38.41 13.43
CA GLN A 157 11.76 37.86 12.45
C GLN A 157 11.08 37.45 11.14
N ARG A 158 9.76 37.66 10.98
CA ARG A 158 9.06 37.33 9.74
C ARG A 158 9.65 38.13 8.57
N PRO A 159 10.18 37.48 7.53
CA PRO A 159 10.85 38.15 6.43
C PRO A 159 9.85 39.01 5.65
N LEU A 160 10.22 40.27 5.40
CA LEU A 160 9.39 41.25 4.68
C LEU A 160 9.50 41.06 3.16
N ASN A 161 10.54 40.37 2.68
CA ASN A 161 10.78 40.10 1.27
C ASN A 161 11.17 38.63 1.00
N LYS A 162 10.84 38.12 -0.20
CA LYS A 162 11.25 36.78 -0.67
C LYS A 162 12.77 36.53 -0.67
N ARG A 163 13.60 37.59 -0.59
CA ARG A 163 15.06 37.45 -0.44
C ARG A 163 15.44 37.10 1.01
N GLU A 164 14.83 37.79 1.97
CA GLU A 164 14.97 37.51 3.40
C GLU A 164 14.37 36.15 3.76
N GLU A 165 13.26 35.74 3.14
CA GLU A 165 12.67 34.39 3.28
C GLU A 165 13.66 33.28 2.87
N LYS A 166 14.43 33.55 1.82
CA LYS A 166 15.45 32.65 1.28
C LYS A 166 16.75 32.67 2.09
N GLU A 167 17.10 33.82 2.67
CA GLU A 167 18.24 34.00 3.59
C GLU A 167 17.95 33.39 4.98
N ALA A 168 16.70 33.46 5.47
CA ALA A 168 16.21 32.79 6.68
C ALA A 168 16.05 31.27 6.53
N GLY A 169 16.30 30.71 5.34
CA GLY A 169 16.31 29.27 5.08
C GLY A 169 14.93 28.60 5.05
N LEU A 170 13.84 29.35 5.24
CA LEU A 170 12.48 28.84 5.46
C LEU A 170 12.03 27.89 4.34
N SER A 171 11.34 26.84 4.76
CA SER A 171 10.93 25.74 3.89
C SER A 171 9.50 25.34 4.22
N ALA A 172 8.69 25.08 3.19
CA ALA A 172 7.49 24.30 3.40
C ALA A 172 7.88 22.89 3.88
N TYR A 173 7.09 22.34 4.79
CA TYR A 173 7.20 20.94 5.23
C TYR A 173 5.81 20.32 5.24
N ALA A 174 5.74 19.03 4.90
CA ALA A 174 4.52 18.26 4.95
C ALA A 174 4.56 17.23 6.09
N TYR A 175 3.38 16.88 6.61
CA TYR A 175 3.19 15.76 7.52
C TYR A 175 1.83 15.10 7.30
N ILE A 176 1.77 13.80 7.60
CA ILE A 176 0.54 13.00 7.52
C ILE A 176 -0.20 13.09 8.86
N ILE A 177 -1.52 13.28 8.78
CA ILE A 177 -2.45 13.07 9.89
C ILE A 177 -3.37 11.89 9.56
N THR A 178 -3.59 11.01 10.53
CA THR A 178 -4.50 9.86 10.37
C THR A 178 -5.97 10.29 10.56
N PRO A 179 -6.98 9.53 10.11
CA PRO A 179 -8.38 9.81 10.42
C PRO A 179 -8.68 9.94 11.91
N LEU A 180 -8.00 9.17 12.77
CA LEU A 180 -8.09 9.28 14.23
C LEU A 180 -7.63 10.64 14.79
N GLN A 181 -6.95 11.45 13.96
CA GLN A 181 -6.56 12.82 14.29
C GLN A 181 -7.44 13.87 13.59
N MET A 182 -8.22 13.50 12.56
CA MET A 182 -9.11 14.41 11.82
C MET A 182 -10.51 14.39 12.47
N LEU A 183 -10.67 15.17 13.55
CA LEU A 183 -11.83 15.08 14.45
C LEU A 183 -13.14 15.53 13.78
N ASP A 184 -13.10 16.64 13.06
CA ASP A 184 -14.21 17.16 12.26
C ASP A 184 -13.68 18.17 11.22
N TYR A 185 -14.39 18.29 10.08
CA TYR A 185 -14.06 19.20 9.00
C TYR A 185 -15.31 19.55 8.16
N SER A 186 -15.22 20.62 7.38
CA SER A 186 -16.33 21.14 6.57
C SER A 186 -15.84 21.57 5.20
N PHE A 187 -16.61 21.23 4.16
CA PHE A 187 -16.45 21.73 2.80
C PHE A 187 -17.29 22.98 2.55
N ASP A 188 -16.99 23.68 1.46
CA ASP A 188 -17.86 24.68 0.82
C ASP A 188 -18.60 24.08 -0.40
N ASP A 189 -19.47 24.88 -1.00
CA ASP A 189 -20.29 24.55 -2.19
C ASP A 189 -19.45 24.20 -3.45
N HIS A 190 -18.12 24.19 -3.36
CA HIS A 190 -17.17 23.84 -4.40
C HIS A 190 -16.22 22.70 -3.99
N GLY A 191 -16.52 21.98 -2.90
CA GLY A 191 -15.75 20.84 -2.41
C GLY A 191 -14.40 21.20 -1.78
N LYS A 192 -14.13 22.48 -1.48
CA LYS A 192 -12.91 22.90 -0.77
C LYS A 192 -13.13 23.00 0.73
N LEU A 193 -12.11 22.64 1.51
CA LEU A 193 -12.16 22.74 2.97
C LEU A 193 -12.32 24.20 3.44
N ASN A 194 -13.38 24.46 4.20
CA ASN A 194 -13.61 25.68 4.97
C ASN A 194 -12.73 25.73 6.22
N TRP A 195 -12.69 24.63 6.95
CA TRP A 195 -11.88 24.43 8.15
C TRP A 195 -11.72 22.94 8.47
N MET A 196 -10.70 22.59 9.27
CA MET A 196 -10.53 21.26 9.86
C MET A 196 -9.93 21.36 11.27
N LEU A 197 -10.44 20.53 12.18
CA LEU A 197 -9.95 20.37 13.55
C LEU A 197 -9.08 19.11 13.66
N ILE A 198 -7.79 19.30 13.99
CA ILE A 198 -6.79 18.24 14.14
C ILE A 198 -6.53 17.95 15.62
N HIS A 199 -6.36 16.68 15.99
CA HIS A 199 -5.82 16.24 17.28
C HIS A 199 -4.33 15.90 17.17
N GLU A 200 -3.52 16.55 18.00
CA GLU A 200 -2.09 16.35 18.11
C GLU A 200 -1.76 15.84 19.52
N VAL A 201 -1.01 14.74 19.61
CA VAL A 201 -0.48 14.25 20.88
C VAL A 201 1.01 14.55 20.89
N VAL A 202 1.41 15.47 21.76
CA VAL A 202 2.81 15.89 21.96
C VAL A 202 3.27 15.35 23.30
N ARG A 203 4.51 14.89 23.39
CA ARG A 203 5.09 14.51 24.68
C ARG A 203 5.79 15.72 25.29
N ASP A 204 5.62 15.88 26.59
CA ASP A 204 6.43 16.79 27.40
C ASP A 204 7.79 16.12 27.64
N ASP A 205 8.73 16.30 26.72
CA ASP A 205 10.12 15.79 26.83
C ASP A 205 11.21 16.77 26.33
N GLU A 206 10.91 18.07 26.22
CA GLU A 206 11.86 19.11 25.79
C GLU A 206 13.04 19.31 26.77
N ASP A 207 12.80 19.17 28.09
CA ASP A 207 13.83 19.22 29.14
C ASP A 207 13.88 17.89 29.91
N PRO A 208 14.92 17.05 29.74
CA PRO A 208 15.06 15.78 30.45
C PRO A 208 15.14 15.85 31.99
N LEU A 209 15.27 17.04 32.58
CA LEU A 209 15.34 17.26 34.03
C LEU A 209 14.06 17.87 34.62
N ASN A 210 13.33 18.69 33.85
CA ASN A 210 12.15 19.42 34.33
C ASN A 210 10.82 19.04 33.64
N SER A 211 10.86 18.32 32.52
CA SER A 211 9.63 17.84 31.84
C SER A 211 8.93 16.75 32.64
N THR A 212 7.61 16.68 32.51
CA THR A 212 6.78 15.66 33.19
C THR A 212 6.80 14.30 32.49
N GLY A 213 7.33 14.20 31.26
CA GLY A 213 7.35 12.99 30.46
C GLY A 213 5.99 12.55 29.91
N LYS A 214 4.90 13.28 30.23
CA LYS A 214 3.51 12.92 29.95
C LYS A 214 3.10 13.24 28.51
N ALA A 215 2.05 12.56 28.04
CA ALA A 215 1.35 12.94 26.82
C ALA A 215 0.43 14.15 27.06
N ILE A 216 0.58 15.18 26.24
CA ILE A 216 -0.25 16.39 26.21
C ILE A 216 -1.14 16.35 24.96
N HIS A 217 -2.43 16.60 25.15
CA HIS A 217 -3.40 16.68 24.05
C HIS A 217 -3.56 18.13 23.57
N ARG A 218 -3.11 18.38 22.34
CA ARG A 218 -3.26 19.64 21.63
C ARG A 218 -4.28 19.49 20.49
N PHE A 219 -4.95 20.58 20.16
CA PHE A 219 -6.00 20.62 19.14
C PHE A 219 -5.75 21.82 18.23
N ARG A 220 -5.47 21.56 16.96
CA ARG A 220 -5.16 22.60 15.96
C ARG A 220 -6.35 22.80 15.04
N LEU A 221 -6.98 23.97 15.10
CA LEU A 221 -7.99 24.38 14.13
C LEU A 221 -7.29 25.12 12.98
N TRP A 222 -7.44 24.61 11.76
CA TRP A 222 -7.09 25.34 10.54
C TRP A 222 -8.35 25.91 9.89
N THR A 223 -8.26 27.14 9.39
CA THR A 223 -9.30 27.80 8.57
C THR A 223 -8.67 28.40 7.31
N LYS A 224 -9.51 28.92 6.41
CA LYS A 224 -9.07 29.65 5.21
C LYS A 224 -8.21 30.90 5.51
N THR A 225 -8.31 31.51 6.70
CA THR A 225 -7.69 32.82 7.03
C THR A 225 -6.76 32.81 8.24
N GLU A 226 -6.94 31.88 9.18
CA GLU A 226 -6.13 31.74 10.40
C GLU A 226 -6.00 30.28 10.85
N TRP A 227 -5.04 30.00 11.73
CA TRP A 227 -4.95 28.78 12.52
C TRP A 227 -4.82 29.11 14.00
N LYS A 228 -5.33 28.22 14.85
CA LYS A 228 -5.32 28.32 16.32
C LYS A 228 -4.93 26.98 16.94
N LEU A 229 -4.10 27.03 17.97
CA LEU A 229 -3.63 25.87 18.72
C LEU A 229 -4.13 25.94 20.17
N PHE A 230 -4.97 24.98 20.54
CA PHE A 230 -5.51 24.82 21.87
C PHE A 230 -4.84 23.65 22.59
N GLU A 231 -4.73 23.72 23.91
CA GLU A 231 -4.22 22.63 24.76
C GLU A 231 -5.21 22.31 25.87
N LYS A 232 -5.41 21.02 26.14
CA LYS A 232 -6.21 20.54 27.27
C LYS A 232 -5.35 20.51 28.53
N GLN A 233 -5.60 21.44 29.44
CA GLN A 233 -4.99 21.44 30.78
C GLN A 233 -6.00 20.89 31.78
N ASN A 234 -5.66 19.76 32.40
CA ASN A 234 -6.42 19.22 33.52
C ASN A 234 -6.04 20.00 34.78
N ASP A 235 -7.02 20.63 35.44
CA ASP A 235 -6.78 21.27 36.73
C ASP A 235 -6.94 20.22 37.86
N ASP A 236 -5.80 19.72 38.35
CA ASP A 236 -5.71 18.62 39.32
C ASP A 236 -6.46 18.90 40.65
N GLN A 237 -6.85 20.15 40.92
CA GLN A 237 -7.56 20.50 42.16
C GLN A 237 -9.08 20.36 42.10
N ASN A 238 -9.68 20.26 40.91
CA ASN A 238 -11.15 20.22 40.76
C ASN A 238 -11.66 19.30 39.63
N GLY A 239 -10.76 18.66 38.87
CA GLY A 239 -11.13 17.77 37.75
C GLY A 239 -11.74 18.48 36.53
N LYS A 240 -11.88 19.80 36.58
CA LYS A 240 -12.47 20.63 35.52
C LYS A 240 -11.53 20.69 34.32
N ILE A 241 -12.04 20.35 33.14
CA ILE A 241 -11.29 20.44 31.89
C ILE A 241 -11.22 21.92 31.48
N THR A 242 -10.01 22.50 31.51
CA THR A 242 -9.76 23.85 31.02
C THR A 242 -9.00 23.80 29.71
N ILE A 243 -9.50 24.52 28.70
CA ILE A 243 -8.89 24.56 27.36
C ILE A 243 -8.32 25.95 27.14
N LYS A 244 -7.03 26.01 26.78
CA LYS A 244 -6.29 27.26 26.62
C LYS A 244 -5.78 27.41 25.18
N GLU A 245 -6.03 28.55 24.55
CA GLU A 245 -5.33 28.97 23.32
C GLU A 245 -3.86 29.25 23.70
N ILE A 246 -2.93 28.49 23.12
CA ILE A 246 -1.49 28.67 23.30
C ILE A 246 -0.93 29.59 22.24
N ASP A 247 -1.30 29.34 20.98
CA ASP A 247 -0.68 29.95 19.81
C ASP A 247 -1.70 30.12 18.67
N ARG A 248 -1.43 31.05 17.77
CA ARG A 248 -2.29 31.41 16.64
C ARG A 248 -1.47 32.08 15.53
N GLY A 249 -1.90 31.92 14.29
CA GLY A 249 -1.27 32.62 13.16
C GLY A 249 -2.20 32.84 11.98
N SER A 250 -1.88 33.85 11.17
CA SER A 250 -2.58 34.11 9.91
C SER A 250 -2.25 33.04 8.86
N ASN A 251 -3.25 32.55 8.14
CA ASN A 251 -3.09 31.71 6.97
C ASN A 251 -3.15 32.57 5.70
N THR A 252 -1.99 32.83 5.09
CA THR A 252 -1.85 33.73 3.93
C THR A 252 -2.30 33.15 2.58
N ILE A 253 -2.67 31.86 2.53
CA ILE A 253 -3.02 31.17 1.27
C ILE A 253 -4.46 31.49 0.83
N GLY A 254 -5.37 31.74 1.78
CA GLY A 254 -6.81 31.88 1.50
C GLY A 254 -7.58 30.55 1.40
N GLU A 255 -6.89 29.42 1.52
CA GLU A 255 -7.48 28.07 1.61
C GLU A 255 -6.80 27.25 2.72
N VAL A 256 -7.51 26.25 3.26
CA VAL A 256 -7.00 25.36 4.30
C VAL A 256 -5.82 24.55 3.72
N PRO A 257 -4.63 24.54 4.35
CA PRO A 257 -3.42 24.00 3.73
C PRO A 257 -3.27 22.48 3.95
N ILE A 258 -4.36 21.75 3.69
CA ILE A 258 -4.46 20.33 3.98
C ILE A 258 -5.16 19.63 2.81
N ILE A 259 -4.54 18.57 2.32
CA ILE A 259 -5.07 17.74 1.24
C ILE A 259 -5.65 16.48 1.88
N LEU A 260 -6.90 16.17 1.56
CA LEU A 260 -7.43 14.83 1.76
C LEU A 260 -6.85 13.92 0.66
N ALA A 261 -6.14 12.89 1.09
CA ALA A 261 -5.37 11.99 0.27
C ALA A 261 -5.94 10.58 0.41
N ASP A 262 -6.33 9.98 -0.72
CA ASP A 262 -7.12 8.76 -0.76
C ASP A 262 -6.32 7.56 -1.29
N ASN A 263 -6.90 6.37 -1.12
CA ASN A 263 -6.34 5.11 -1.64
C ASN A 263 -6.67 4.93 -3.13
N ILE A 264 -7.87 5.37 -3.52
CA ILE A 264 -8.46 5.38 -4.86
C ILE A 264 -9.28 6.68 -4.95
N ILE A 265 -9.32 7.33 -6.12
CA ILE A 265 -10.12 8.55 -6.33
C ILE A 265 -11.62 8.24 -6.10
N SER A 266 -12.28 9.08 -5.29
CA SER A 266 -13.70 8.92 -4.90
C SER A 266 -14.37 10.29 -4.75
N ASP A 267 -15.66 10.36 -5.10
CA ASP A 267 -16.51 11.54 -4.87
C ASP A 267 -17.08 11.61 -3.43
N GLU A 268 -16.81 10.61 -2.59
CA GLU A 268 -17.25 10.62 -1.18
C GLU A 268 -16.53 11.72 -0.37
N GLU A 269 -17.29 12.63 0.24
CA GLU A 269 -16.77 13.78 1.02
C GLU A 269 -16.03 13.39 2.31
N TYR A 270 -16.46 12.31 3.00
CA TYR A 270 -16.01 12.01 4.37
C TYR A 270 -15.29 10.65 4.54
N SER A 271 -15.31 9.81 3.52
CA SER A 271 -14.73 8.47 3.52
C SER A 271 -14.07 8.16 2.18
N ALA A 272 -13.18 7.17 2.19
CA ALA A 272 -12.70 6.48 1.01
C ALA A 272 -12.41 5.02 1.42
N PRO A 273 -12.63 4.02 0.54
CA PRO A 273 -12.39 2.61 0.89
C PRO A 273 -10.89 2.33 1.09
N SER A 274 -10.56 1.58 2.14
CA SER A 274 -9.17 1.15 2.37
C SER A 274 -8.80 -0.02 1.46
N LEU A 275 -7.50 -0.26 1.27
CA LEU A 275 -7.01 -1.41 0.49
C LEU A 275 -7.20 -2.73 1.26
N ILE A 276 -7.17 -2.67 2.59
CA ILE A 276 -7.16 -3.84 3.47
C ILE A 276 -8.50 -4.12 4.16
N ASP A 277 -9.59 -3.46 3.77
CA ASP A 277 -10.90 -3.48 4.47
C ASP A 277 -11.36 -4.91 4.80
N ASP A 278 -11.72 -5.69 3.79
CA ASP A 278 -12.08 -7.09 3.95
C ASP A 278 -10.90 -7.95 4.44
N ILE A 279 -9.69 -7.62 3.99
CA ILE A 279 -8.46 -8.40 4.23
C ILE A 279 -8.13 -8.46 5.72
N ALA A 280 -8.29 -7.36 6.46
CA ALA A 280 -8.05 -7.33 7.90
C ALA A 280 -9.05 -8.22 8.66
N TYR A 281 -10.33 -8.25 8.24
CA TYR A 281 -11.33 -9.14 8.80
C TYR A 281 -11.03 -10.62 8.50
N LEU A 282 -10.54 -10.93 7.30
CA LEU A 282 -10.11 -12.27 6.90
C LEU A 282 -8.82 -12.73 7.61
N ASP A 283 -7.81 -11.86 7.76
CA ASP A 283 -6.58 -12.10 8.53
C ASP A 283 -6.92 -12.36 10.01
N ARG A 284 -7.83 -11.57 10.60
CA ARG A 284 -8.35 -11.84 11.95
C ARG A 284 -9.06 -13.18 12.06
N ALA A 285 -9.84 -13.57 11.05
CA ALA A 285 -10.48 -14.90 11.03
C ALA A 285 -9.43 -16.03 10.98
N VAL A 286 -8.42 -15.92 10.10
CA VAL A 286 -7.29 -16.86 10.02
C VAL A 286 -6.56 -16.99 11.35
N ALA A 287 -6.23 -15.88 12.02
CA ALA A 287 -5.57 -15.89 13.32
C ALA A 287 -6.41 -16.58 14.42
N ASN A 288 -7.73 -16.42 14.40
CA ASN A 288 -8.64 -17.13 15.30
C ASN A 288 -8.69 -18.64 15.00
N TYR A 289 -8.75 -19.02 13.72
CA TYR A 289 -8.71 -20.43 13.32
C TYR A 289 -7.36 -21.10 13.65
N LEU A 290 -6.23 -20.43 13.43
CA LEU A 290 -4.90 -20.91 13.82
C LEU A 290 -4.75 -21.04 15.34
N SER A 291 -5.29 -20.08 16.11
CA SER A 291 -5.34 -20.15 17.57
C SER A 291 -6.15 -21.36 18.08
N ASN A 292 -7.26 -21.69 17.41
CA ASN A 292 -8.04 -22.88 17.72
C ASN A 292 -7.35 -24.17 17.26
N LEU A 293 -6.63 -24.14 16.13
CA LEU A 293 -5.84 -25.27 15.62
C LEU A 293 -4.70 -25.64 16.57
N ASP A 294 -3.98 -24.67 17.15
CA ASP A 294 -2.94 -24.90 18.16
C ASP A 294 -3.52 -25.53 19.45
N ALA A 295 -4.69 -25.06 19.90
CA ALA A 295 -5.39 -25.65 21.03
C ALA A 295 -5.82 -27.10 20.75
N ILE A 296 -6.35 -27.38 19.55
CA ILE A 296 -6.71 -28.73 19.10
C ILE A 296 -5.46 -29.61 19.04
N ILE A 297 -4.37 -29.20 18.38
CA ILE A 297 -3.12 -29.96 18.32
C ILE A 297 -2.62 -30.31 19.74
N GLN A 298 -2.68 -29.36 20.68
CA GLN A 298 -2.27 -29.59 22.07
C GLN A 298 -3.23 -30.49 22.89
N ASP A 299 -4.44 -30.75 22.40
CA ASP A 299 -5.42 -31.69 22.99
C ASP A 299 -5.51 -33.03 22.25
N GLN A 300 -5.08 -33.11 20.98
CA GLN A 300 -5.00 -34.34 20.19
C GLN A 300 -3.67 -35.07 20.35
N THR A 301 -2.57 -34.35 20.59
CA THR A 301 -1.22 -34.94 20.78
C THR A 301 -1.08 -35.80 22.04
N PHE A 302 -2.02 -35.68 23.00
CA PHE A 302 -2.05 -36.47 24.22
C PHE A 302 -3.38 -37.23 24.30
N SER A 303 -3.38 -38.53 24.00
CA SER A 303 -4.56 -39.38 24.15
C SER A 303 -5.08 -39.35 25.59
N GLN A 304 -6.39 -39.12 25.73
CA GLN A 304 -7.02 -38.87 27.03
C GLN A 304 -7.44 -40.21 27.65
N LEU A 305 -7.17 -40.41 28.94
CA LEU A 305 -7.47 -41.67 29.61
C LEU A 305 -8.95 -41.72 30.03
N ALA A 306 -9.69 -42.68 29.50
CA ALA A 306 -11.06 -43.00 29.91
C ALA A 306 -11.03 -44.17 30.91
N MET A 307 -11.43 -43.90 32.15
CA MET A 307 -11.49 -44.88 33.24
C MET A 307 -12.94 -45.26 33.57
N PRO A 308 -13.30 -46.55 33.50
CA PRO A 308 -14.54 -47.02 34.09
C PRO A 308 -14.44 -46.89 35.61
N VAL A 309 -15.43 -46.24 36.23
CA VAL A 309 -15.55 -46.13 37.69
C VAL A 309 -16.91 -46.62 38.12
N GLN A 310 -16.97 -47.30 39.26
CA GLN A 310 -18.19 -47.87 39.80
C GLN A 310 -18.22 -47.58 41.31
N GLY A 311 -19.17 -46.75 41.75
CA GLY A 311 -19.34 -46.38 43.15
C GLY A 311 -18.35 -45.36 43.73
N MET A 312 -17.61 -44.60 42.91
CA MET A 312 -16.78 -43.49 43.41
C MET A 312 -17.65 -42.29 43.83
N LEU A 313 -17.38 -41.77 45.03
CA LEU A 313 -17.97 -40.52 45.53
C LEU A 313 -17.00 -39.36 45.26
N PRO A 314 -17.51 -38.17 44.86
CA PRO A 314 -16.65 -37.01 44.61
C PRO A 314 -15.97 -36.55 45.91
N GLY A 315 -14.63 -36.55 45.93
CA GLY A 315 -13.78 -36.14 47.05
C GLY A 315 -12.83 -37.22 47.60
N ASP A 316 -12.98 -38.49 47.20
CA ASP A 316 -12.15 -39.60 47.69
C ASP A 316 -10.66 -39.49 47.30
N GLU A 317 -9.76 -40.10 48.08
CA GLU A 317 -8.34 -40.24 47.69
C GLU A 317 -8.16 -40.95 46.34
N SER A 318 -9.08 -41.86 46.01
CA SER A 318 -9.16 -42.57 44.73
C SER A 318 -9.20 -41.61 43.55
N GLU A 319 -10.00 -40.54 43.65
CA GLU A 319 -10.17 -39.52 42.62
C GLU A 319 -8.88 -38.71 42.45
N LYS A 320 -8.24 -38.30 43.55
CA LYS A 320 -6.96 -37.56 43.51
C LYS A 320 -5.85 -38.37 42.84
N LYS A 321 -5.70 -39.65 43.21
CA LYS A 321 -4.71 -40.56 42.60
C LYS A 321 -5.00 -40.82 41.12
N LEU A 322 -6.28 -40.87 40.73
CA LEU A 322 -6.70 -40.97 39.33
C LEU A 322 -6.39 -39.69 38.52
N ILE A 323 -6.55 -38.51 39.13
CA ILE A 323 -6.16 -37.23 38.53
C ILE A 323 -4.63 -37.15 38.40
N GLU A 324 -3.86 -37.58 39.40
CA GLU A 324 -2.39 -37.64 39.35
C GLU A 324 -1.84 -38.63 38.29
N MET A 325 -2.58 -39.70 37.97
CA MET A 325 -2.25 -40.61 36.87
C MET A 325 -2.63 -40.06 35.47
N GLY A 326 -3.45 -39.01 35.39
CA GLY A 326 -3.86 -38.38 34.15
C GLY A 326 -2.87 -37.30 33.68
N THR A 327 -2.27 -37.48 32.51
CA THR A 327 -1.26 -36.53 31.96
C THR A 327 -1.79 -35.15 31.56
N LYS A 328 -3.12 -34.98 31.40
CA LYS A 328 -3.75 -33.67 31.13
C LYS A 328 -5.24 -33.61 31.50
N ARG A 329 -6.04 -34.59 31.06
CA ARG A 329 -7.47 -34.74 31.37
C ARG A 329 -7.83 -36.23 31.49
N LEU A 330 -8.65 -36.55 32.49
CA LEU A 330 -9.19 -37.89 32.77
C LEU A 330 -10.70 -37.85 32.56
N PHE A 331 -11.26 -38.87 31.91
CA PHE A 331 -12.71 -39.04 31.79
C PHE A 331 -13.17 -40.27 32.57
N THR A 332 -14.09 -40.07 33.50
CA THR A 332 -14.77 -41.13 34.24
C THR A 332 -16.10 -41.46 33.56
N TYR A 333 -16.43 -42.76 33.49
CA TYR A 333 -17.72 -43.24 32.98
C TYR A 333 -18.20 -44.45 33.79
N ASP A 334 -19.51 -44.74 33.75
CA ASP A 334 -20.07 -45.88 34.49
C ASP A 334 -19.53 -47.20 33.94
N GLY A 335 -18.80 -47.93 34.79
CA GLY A 335 -18.12 -49.18 34.46
C GLY A 335 -19.00 -50.43 34.43
N SER A 336 -20.33 -50.30 34.34
CA SER A 336 -21.25 -51.44 34.26
C SER A 336 -20.83 -52.50 33.22
N ASP A 337 -20.95 -53.77 33.62
CA ASP A 337 -20.64 -54.97 32.81
C ASP A 337 -19.18 -55.14 32.35
N GLY A 338 -18.22 -54.75 33.19
CA GLY A 338 -16.81 -55.15 33.03
C GLY A 338 -16.03 -54.37 31.97
N ALA A 339 -16.47 -53.14 31.69
CA ALA A 339 -15.75 -52.20 30.83
C ALA A 339 -14.29 -52.01 31.29
N LYS A 340 -13.38 -51.76 30.34
CA LYS A 340 -11.94 -51.64 30.59
C LYS A 340 -11.44 -50.23 30.32
N PRO A 341 -10.40 -49.75 31.05
CA PRO A 341 -9.69 -48.52 30.69
C PRO A 341 -9.28 -48.50 29.23
N TYR A 342 -9.49 -47.38 28.55
CA TYR A 342 -9.04 -47.17 27.19
C TYR A 342 -8.55 -45.73 26.96
N TYR A 343 -7.70 -45.56 25.97
CA TYR A 343 -7.24 -44.24 25.54
C TYR A 343 -8.18 -43.70 24.46
N LEU A 344 -8.81 -42.56 24.73
CA LEU A 344 -9.56 -41.79 23.74
C LEU A 344 -8.58 -40.89 22.98
N SER A 345 -8.26 -41.28 21.74
CA SER A 345 -7.55 -40.43 20.79
C SER A 345 -8.58 -39.60 19.98
N PRO A 346 -8.50 -38.26 19.97
CA PRO A 346 -9.41 -37.43 19.18
C PRO A 346 -9.29 -37.63 17.65
N ASP A 347 -10.33 -37.26 16.90
CA ASP A 347 -10.34 -37.39 15.42
C ASP A 347 -9.55 -36.27 14.74
N VAL A 348 -8.46 -36.63 14.07
CA VAL A 348 -7.58 -35.73 13.31
C VAL A 348 -8.28 -34.94 12.22
N LYS A 349 -9.41 -35.43 11.68
CA LYS A 349 -10.20 -34.72 10.66
C LYS A 349 -10.70 -33.35 11.11
N GLN A 350 -10.79 -33.11 12.43
CA GLN A 350 -11.15 -31.80 12.98
C GLN A 350 -10.06 -30.75 12.72
N ALA A 351 -8.78 -31.15 12.72
CA ALA A 351 -7.67 -30.28 12.33
C ALA A 351 -7.66 -30.05 10.81
N ASP A 352 -7.84 -31.09 10.01
CA ASP A 352 -7.88 -31.00 8.54
C ASP A 352 -8.96 -30.01 8.04
N LEU A 353 -10.15 -30.03 8.63
CA LEU A 353 -11.23 -29.10 8.30
C LEU A 353 -10.83 -27.63 8.54
N ILE A 354 -10.15 -27.34 9.66
CA ILE A 354 -9.69 -25.99 9.98
C ILE A 354 -8.57 -25.57 9.03
N ILE A 355 -7.64 -26.47 8.70
CA ILE A 355 -6.57 -26.21 7.72
C ILE A 355 -7.16 -25.89 6.35
N GLN A 356 -8.16 -26.65 5.87
CA GLN A 356 -8.86 -26.38 4.61
C GLN A 356 -9.56 -25.02 4.59
N VAL A 357 -10.22 -24.63 5.70
CA VAL A 357 -10.87 -23.31 5.84
C VAL A 357 -9.82 -22.19 5.85
N VAL A 358 -8.72 -22.36 6.60
CA VAL A 358 -7.61 -21.38 6.64
C VAL A 358 -6.99 -21.20 5.26
N THR A 359 -6.64 -22.28 4.56
CA THR A 359 -6.08 -22.21 3.20
C THR A 359 -7.05 -21.54 2.23
N LYS A 360 -8.36 -21.81 2.33
CA LYS A 360 -9.36 -21.13 1.50
C LYS A 360 -9.42 -19.62 1.76
N ILE A 361 -9.42 -19.19 3.03
CA ILE A 361 -9.43 -17.77 3.38
C ILE A 361 -8.14 -17.07 2.93
N ILE A 362 -6.98 -17.71 3.11
CA ILE A 362 -5.69 -17.19 2.64
C ILE A 362 -5.68 -17.03 1.11
N ASN A 363 -6.21 -18.01 0.36
CA ASN A 363 -6.35 -17.90 -1.09
C ASN A 363 -7.27 -16.74 -1.48
N GLU A 364 -8.40 -16.56 -0.78
CA GLU A 364 -9.34 -15.44 -1.03
C GLU A 364 -8.65 -14.08 -0.84
N ILE A 365 -7.89 -13.90 0.26
CA ILE A 365 -7.10 -12.68 0.52
C ILE A 365 -6.22 -12.31 -0.68
N TYR A 366 -5.49 -13.27 -1.26
CA TYR A 366 -4.63 -12.97 -2.41
C TYR A 366 -5.40 -12.88 -3.74
N HIS A 367 -6.54 -13.57 -3.90
CA HIS A 367 -7.40 -13.45 -5.08
C HIS A 367 -8.08 -12.07 -5.20
N THR A 368 -8.53 -11.49 -4.08
CA THR A 368 -9.06 -10.12 -4.03
C THR A 368 -8.06 -9.11 -4.59
N VAL A 369 -6.76 -9.32 -4.33
CA VAL A 369 -5.67 -8.43 -4.75
C VAL A 369 -5.05 -8.83 -6.11
N GLY A 370 -5.37 -10.00 -6.66
CA GLY A 370 -4.76 -10.54 -7.89
C GLY A 370 -3.37 -11.18 -7.70
N LEU A 371 -2.96 -11.46 -6.46
CA LEU A 371 -1.63 -11.96 -6.09
C LEU A 371 -1.53 -13.50 -5.99
N ALA A 372 -2.61 -14.22 -6.29
CA ALA A 372 -2.72 -15.68 -6.09
C ALA A 372 -1.63 -16.50 -6.83
N GLY A 373 -1.12 -16.01 -7.96
CA GLY A 373 -0.07 -16.66 -8.75
C GLY A 373 1.35 -16.63 -8.15
N GLU A 374 1.62 -15.88 -7.06
CA GLU A 374 2.97 -15.76 -6.50
C GLU A 374 3.27 -16.77 -5.38
N ARG A 375 2.36 -16.94 -4.39
CA ARG A 375 2.54 -17.89 -3.26
C ARG A 375 2.21 -19.35 -3.58
N THR A 376 1.44 -19.63 -4.62
CA THR A 376 0.96 -20.99 -4.97
C THR A 376 2.06 -21.98 -5.40
N LYS A 377 3.32 -21.56 -5.48
CA LYS A 377 4.45 -22.35 -5.99
C LYS A 377 5.05 -23.38 -5.02
N GLN A 378 4.72 -23.35 -3.72
CA GLN A 378 5.37 -24.24 -2.73
C GLN A 378 4.42 -25.25 -2.07
N ASP A 379 3.23 -24.85 -1.63
CA ASP A 379 2.39 -25.73 -0.78
C ASP A 379 1.40 -26.64 -1.55
N ASN A 380 1.16 -26.39 -2.85
CA ASN A 380 0.21 -27.18 -3.67
C ASN A 380 0.91 -28.08 -4.70
N ALA A 381 1.78 -28.98 -4.23
CA ALA A 381 2.40 -30.03 -5.06
C ALA A 381 1.41 -31.12 -5.55
N VAL A 382 0.11 -30.96 -5.29
CA VAL A 382 -0.96 -31.89 -5.68
C VAL A 382 -2.06 -31.13 -6.43
N GLY A 383 -2.08 -31.25 -7.76
CA GLY A 383 -3.27 -31.01 -8.57
C GLY A 383 -3.53 -29.60 -9.11
N ILE A 384 -2.80 -28.55 -8.70
CA ILE A 384 -2.81 -27.27 -9.43
C ILE A 384 -1.80 -27.34 -10.58
N ASP A 385 -2.21 -28.03 -11.65
CA ASP A 385 -1.45 -28.10 -12.90
C ASP A 385 -1.28 -26.69 -13.51
N ASN A 386 -0.18 -26.54 -14.25
CA ASN A 386 0.30 -25.34 -14.94
C ASN A 386 -0.73 -24.20 -15.11
N SER A 387 -0.78 -23.26 -14.14
CA SER A 387 -1.46 -21.99 -14.36
C SER A 387 -0.80 -21.30 -15.56
N SER A 388 -1.52 -21.23 -16.68
CA SER A 388 -0.94 -20.89 -17.98
C SER A 388 -0.36 -19.47 -17.99
N GLY A 389 0.49 -19.17 -18.98
CA GLY A 389 0.97 -17.80 -19.18
C GLY A 389 -0.17 -16.80 -19.33
N VAL A 390 -1.30 -17.25 -19.89
CA VAL A 390 -2.55 -16.49 -20.05
C VAL A 390 -3.25 -16.26 -18.70
N ALA A 391 -3.39 -17.29 -17.85
CA ALA A 391 -3.98 -17.12 -16.51
C ALA A 391 -3.18 -16.13 -15.66
N LYS A 392 -1.85 -16.23 -15.70
CA LYS A 392 -0.93 -15.30 -15.03
C LYS A 392 -0.95 -13.88 -15.64
N ALA A 393 -1.38 -13.73 -16.89
CA ALA A 393 -1.57 -12.42 -17.50
C ALA A 393 -2.86 -11.76 -16.99
N TYR A 394 -3.98 -12.49 -16.91
CA TYR A 394 -5.24 -11.97 -16.35
C TYR A 394 -5.13 -11.61 -14.86
N ASP A 395 -4.45 -12.44 -14.05
CA ASP A 395 -4.14 -12.09 -12.65
C ASP A 395 -3.34 -10.77 -12.58
N PHE A 396 -2.32 -10.61 -13.43
CA PHE A 396 -1.49 -9.40 -13.47
C PHE A 396 -2.22 -8.18 -14.04
N GLU A 397 -3.14 -8.35 -15.00
CA GLU A 397 -4.00 -7.28 -15.53
C GLU A 397 -4.87 -6.67 -14.42
N ARG A 398 -5.42 -7.52 -13.53
CA ARG A 398 -6.16 -7.07 -12.34
C ARG A 398 -5.27 -6.30 -11.37
N VAL A 399 -4.04 -6.78 -11.13
CA VAL A 399 -3.04 -6.05 -10.32
C VAL A 399 -2.69 -4.72 -10.97
N ASN A 400 -2.48 -4.68 -12.29
CA ASN A 400 -2.11 -3.47 -13.02
C ASN A 400 -3.20 -2.40 -12.95
N ALA A 401 -4.47 -2.77 -13.10
CA ALA A 401 -5.60 -1.84 -12.96
C ALA A 401 -5.68 -1.23 -11.55
N LEU A 402 -5.39 -2.01 -10.50
CA LEU A 402 -5.32 -1.53 -9.12
C LEU A 402 -4.11 -0.60 -8.91
N LEU A 403 -2.96 -0.93 -9.49
CA LEU A 403 -1.76 -0.11 -9.41
C LEU A 403 -1.94 1.23 -10.14
N ALA A 404 -2.57 1.23 -11.33
CA ALA A 404 -2.89 2.44 -12.09
C ALA A 404 -3.84 3.37 -11.30
N ALA A 405 -4.99 2.87 -10.84
CA ALA A 405 -5.94 3.67 -10.05
C ALA A 405 -5.33 4.26 -8.75
N LYS A 406 -4.32 3.60 -8.19
CA LYS A 406 -3.55 4.08 -7.04
C LYS A 406 -2.44 5.07 -7.42
N ALA A 407 -1.83 4.91 -8.60
CA ALA A 407 -0.92 5.89 -9.21
C ALA A 407 -1.66 7.18 -9.56
N ASP A 408 -2.82 7.12 -10.22
CA ASP A 408 -3.68 8.28 -10.52
C ASP A 408 -3.99 9.11 -9.27
N SER A 409 -4.35 8.42 -8.18
CA SER A 409 -4.65 9.04 -6.89
C SER A 409 -3.41 9.74 -6.32
N LEU A 410 -2.24 9.09 -6.31
CA LEU A 410 -0.99 9.68 -5.84
C LEU A 410 -0.49 10.82 -6.73
N GLU A 411 -0.70 10.77 -8.05
CA GLU A 411 -0.40 11.87 -8.97
C GLU A 411 -1.27 13.09 -8.67
N ALA A 412 -2.57 12.89 -8.49
CA ALA A 412 -3.51 13.94 -8.12
C ALA A 412 -3.18 14.54 -6.73
N ILE A 413 -2.77 13.71 -5.76
CA ILE A 413 -2.30 14.16 -4.44
C ILE A 413 -1.01 14.96 -4.58
N GLU A 414 -0.01 14.47 -5.32
CA GLU A 414 1.30 15.14 -5.39
C GLU A 414 1.26 16.44 -6.19
N ASN A 415 0.48 16.52 -7.27
CA ASN A 415 0.26 17.80 -7.97
C ASN A 415 -0.52 18.80 -7.08
N LYS A 416 -1.49 18.36 -6.25
CA LYS A 416 -2.11 19.22 -5.21
C LYS A 416 -1.08 19.69 -4.16
N ILE A 417 -0.13 18.84 -3.75
CA ILE A 417 0.96 19.22 -2.84
C ILE A 417 1.82 20.33 -3.47
N VAL A 418 2.20 20.17 -4.74
CA VAL A 418 3.00 21.16 -5.48
C VAL A 418 2.26 22.50 -5.60
N ASP A 419 0.97 22.50 -5.89
CA ASP A 419 0.15 23.72 -5.96
C ASP A 419 0.06 24.45 -4.61
N LEU A 420 -0.18 23.75 -3.51
CA LEU A 420 -0.16 24.36 -2.16
C LEU A 420 1.22 24.91 -1.78
N VAL A 421 2.32 24.22 -2.11
CA VAL A 421 3.69 24.73 -1.88
C VAL A 421 3.95 25.99 -2.72
N CYS A 422 3.56 26.01 -4.00
CA CYS A 422 3.63 27.19 -4.86
C CYS A 422 2.87 28.39 -4.25
N LYS A 423 1.61 28.17 -3.84
CA LYS A 423 0.79 29.21 -3.20
C LYS A 423 1.37 29.69 -1.87
N ARG A 424 1.94 28.80 -1.03
CA ARG A 424 2.58 29.15 0.25
C ARG A 424 3.77 30.10 0.07
N HIS A 425 4.56 29.90 -0.99
CA HIS A 425 5.66 30.81 -1.39
C HIS A 425 5.19 31.98 -2.29
N GLY A 426 3.87 32.20 -2.45
CA GLY A 426 3.33 33.27 -3.30
C GLY A 426 3.79 33.19 -4.76
N VAL A 427 3.90 31.98 -5.31
CA VAL A 427 4.20 31.69 -6.71
C VAL A 427 2.92 31.17 -7.36
N LYS A 428 2.43 31.87 -8.39
CA LYS A 428 1.36 31.33 -9.24
C LYS A 428 1.98 30.43 -10.31
N LEU A 429 1.55 29.18 -10.36
CA LEU A 429 1.65 28.36 -11.57
C LEU A 429 0.86 29.05 -12.70
N LYS A 430 1.22 28.79 -13.96
CA LYS A 430 0.42 29.26 -15.10
C LYS A 430 -0.77 28.33 -15.27
N GLU A 431 -1.90 28.85 -15.74
CA GLU A 431 -3.10 28.03 -15.96
C GLU A 431 -2.88 27.00 -17.10
N ASP A 432 -1.98 27.30 -18.04
CA ASP A 432 -1.49 26.36 -19.08
C ASP A 432 -0.31 25.46 -18.63
N SER A 433 0.03 25.39 -17.33
CA SER A 433 1.11 24.53 -16.85
C SER A 433 0.74 23.05 -16.95
N THR A 434 1.55 22.27 -17.66
CA THR A 434 1.51 20.80 -17.60
C THR A 434 1.75 20.31 -16.16
N PRO A 435 1.17 19.16 -15.74
CA PRO A 435 1.48 18.53 -14.45
C PRO A 435 3.00 18.42 -14.24
N LEU A 436 3.46 18.79 -13.03
CA LEU A 436 4.89 18.78 -12.70
C LEU A 436 5.36 17.42 -12.17
N VAL A 437 4.41 16.55 -11.81
CA VAL A 437 4.62 15.17 -11.41
C VAL A 437 3.75 14.29 -12.28
N SER A 438 4.29 13.16 -12.72
CA SER A 438 3.57 12.14 -13.47
C SER A 438 4.00 10.73 -13.07
N TYR A 439 3.03 9.85 -12.90
CA TYR A 439 3.17 8.44 -12.53
C TYR A 439 3.02 7.54 -13.77
N PRO A 440 3.36 6.24 -13.69
CA PRO A 440 3.16 5.30 -14.79
C PRO A 440 1.73 4.72 -14.80
N ASP A 441 1.09 4.70 -15.97
CA ASP A 441 -0.24 4.07 -16.16
C ASP A 441 -0.15 2.53 -16.31
N ASN A 442 1.05 2.00 -16.57
CA ASN A 442 1.27 0.59 -16.88
C ASN A 442 2.55 0.05 -16.21
N PHE A 443 2.36 -0.94 -15.33
CA PHE A 443 3.39 -1.58 -14.52
C PHE A 443 3.90 -2.91 -15.10
N ASP A 444 3.40 -3.35 -16.27
CA ASP A 444 3.91 -4.55 -16.92
C ASP A 444 5.29 -4.30 -17.57
N THR A 445 6.30 -4.95 -17.00
CA THR A 445 7.66 -4.98 -17.56
C THR A 445 7.82 -5.80 -18.85
N ARG A 446 6.77 -6.50 -19.33
CA ARG A 446 6.76 -7.18 -20.63
C ARG A 446 6.32 -6.28 -21.77
N GLY A 447 5.32 -5.41 -21.55
CA GLY A 447 4.72 -4.57 -22.58
C GLY A 447 5.74 -3.78 -23.41
N LEU A 448 6.82 -3.29 -22.79
CA LEU A 448 7.92 -2.62 -23.50
C LEU A 448 8.66 -3.53 -24.50
N TYR A 449 8.94 -4.79 -24.14
CA TYR A 449 9.56 -5.76 -25.06
C TYR A 449 8.58 -6.20 -26.16
N ASP A 450 7.32 -6.43 -25.79
CA ASP A 450 6.26 -6.82 -26.73
C ASP A 450 5.96 -5.68 -27.72
N GLU A 451 6.03 -4.41 -27.30
CA GLU A 451 5.89 -3.25 -28.19
C GLU A 451 7.07 -3.06 -29.14
N PHE A 452 8.30 -3.36 -28.72
CA PHE A 452 9.45 -3.40 -29.65
C PHE A 452 9.36 -4.56 -30.66
N ASP A 453 8.85 -5.73 -30.26
CA ASP A 453 8.58 -6.84 -31.18
C ASP A 453 7.40 -6.54 -32.12
N ILE A 454 6.33 -5.90 -31.63
CA ILE A 454 5.24 -5.38 -32.47
C ILE A 454 5.76 -4.35 -33.49
N ALA A 455 6.59 -3.39 -33.07
CA ALA A 455 7.21 -2.43 -33.98
C ALA A 455 8.08 -3.12 -35.03
N ALA A 456 8.93 -4.08 -34.63
CA ALA A 456 9.76 -4.86 -35.55
C ALA A 456 8.90 -5.68 -36.54
N ARG A 457 7.79 -6.27 -36.09
CA ARG A 457 6.83 -7.00 -36.95
C ARG A 457 6.09 -6.08 -37.91
N LEU A 458 5.72 -4.87 -37.49
CA LEU A 458 5.12 -3.85 -38.37
C LEU A 458 6.09 -3.39 -39.46
N MET A 459 7.40 -3.31 -39.16
CA MET A 459 8.44 -3.08 -40.17
C MET A 459 8.60 -4.29 -41.11
N LEU A 460 8.62 -5.53 -40.58
CA LEU A 460 8.75 -6.76 -41.38
C LEU A 460 7.57 -7.04 -42.31
N ILE A 461 6.39 -6.48 -42.02
CA ILE A 461 5.16 -6.62 -42.83
C ILE A 461 5.00 -5.43 -43.83
N ASP A 462 5.90 -4.44 -43.77
CA ASP A 462 5.76 -3.15 -44.47
C ASP A 462 4.39 -2.49 -44.20
N ALA A 463 3.96 -2.49 -42.93
CA ALA A 463 2.71 -1.87 -42.52
C ALA A 463 2.72 -0.37 -42.85
N PRO A 464 1.60 0.24 -43.31
CA PRO A 464 1.54 1.63 -43.74
C PRO A 464 2.21 2.62 -42.79
N GLU A 465 2.90 3.61 -43.36
CA GLU A 465 3.71 4.60 -42.65
C GLU A 465 2.99 5.23 -41.46
N THR A 466 1.73 5.65 -41.64
CA THR A 466 0.88 6.23 -40.59
C THR A 466 0.69 5.33 -39.37
N ILE A 467 0.65 4.00 -39.56
CA ILE A 467 0.54 3.02 -38.47
C ILE A 467 1.90 2.87 -37.77
N ARG A 468 3.00 2.89 -38.53
CA ARG A 468 4.37 2.85 -37.96
C ARG A 468 4.67 4.10 -37.14
N SER A 469 4.32 5.29 -37.66
CA SER A 469 4.46 6.55 -36.95
C SER A 469 3.63 6.54 -35.67
N HIS A 470 2.33 6.21 -35.72
CA HIS A 470 1.47 6.18 -34.53
C HIS A 470 1.94 5.16 -33.47
N GLN A 471 2.47 4.00 -33.88
CA GLN A 471 3.06 3.05 -32.93
C GLN A 471 4.33 3.62 -32.28
N MET A 472 5.18 4.29 -33.05
CA MET A 472 6.42 4.91 -32.54
C MET A 472 6.13 6.14 -31.68
N GLU A 473 5.10 6.93 -31.99
CA GLU A 473 4.57 8.00 -31.14
C GLU A 473 4.15 7.41 -29.78
N SER A 474 3.36 6.31 -29.76
CA SER A 474 2.97 5.64 -28.50
C SER A 474 4.18 5.13 -27.69
N ILE A 475 5.22 4.61 -28.35
CA ILE A 475 6.47 4.20 -27.70
C ILE A 475 7.21 5.41 -27.10
N VAL A 476 7.29 6.54 -27.82
CA VAL A 476 7.91 7.78 -27.32
C VAL A 476 7.12 8.34 -26.13
N GLU A 477 5.79 8.31 -26.15
CA GLU A 477 4.97 8.78 -25.03
C GLU A 477 5.12 7.90 -23.78
N LYS A 478 5.23 6.57 -23.93
CA LYS A 478 5.44 5.64 -22.79
C LYS A 478 6.86 5.69 -22.22
N LEU A 479 7.87 5.91 -23.06
CA LEU A 479 9.27 6.01 -22.61
C LEU A 479 9.61 7.38 -22.05
N PHE A 480 9.02 8.45 -22.59
CA PHE A 480 9.40 9.84 -22.30
C PHE A 480 8.18 10.76 -22.07
N PRO A 481 7.24 10.41 -21.16
CA PRO A 481 5.97 11.14 -20.99
C PRO A 481 6.16 12.62 -20.62
N GLN A 482 7.22 12.92 -19.84
CA GLN A 482 7.56 14.26 -19.35
C GLN A 482 8.88 14.80 -19.92
N LEU A 483 9.23 14.43 -21.15
CA LEU A 483 10.24 15.18 -21.89
C LEU A 483 9.76 16.64 -22.03
N SER A 484 10.65 17.63 -21.92
CA SER A 484 10.22 19.04 -21.97
C SER A 484 9.48 19.31 -23.29
N LYS A 485 8.45 20.16 -23.26
CA LYS A 485 7.55 20.31 -24.41
C LYS A 485 8.29 20.63 -25.73
N ALA A 486 9.36 21.41 -25.65
CA ALA A 486 10.25 21.68 -26.78
C ALA A 486 10.94 20.42 -27.33
N LEU A 487 11.49 19.55 -26.47
CA LEU A 487 12.15 18.30 -26.87
C LEU A 487 11.14 17.24 -27.34
N LYS A 488 9.94 17.17 -26.74
CA LYS A 488 8.88 16.26 -27.23
C LYS A 488 8.39 16.70 -28.61
N ASP A 489 8.16 18.00 -28.81
CA ASP A 489 7.83 18.57 -30.12
C ASP A 489 8.97 18.41 -31.15
N GLU A 490 10.24 18.32 -30.72
CA GLU A 490 11.40 18.04 -31.57
C GLU A 490 11.44 16.58 -32.01
N MET A 491 11.35 15.62 -31.07
CA MET A 491 11.28 14.19 -31.41
C MET A 491 10.07 13.85 -32.30
N LEU A 492 8.92 14.50 -32.09
CA LEU A 492 7.71 14.35 -32.93
C LEU A 492 7.81 15.02 -34.31
N ARG A 493 8.85 15.85 -34.57
CA ARG A 493 9.19 16.37 -35.91
C ARG A 493 10.19 15.44 -36.60
N ASP A 494 11.20 14.97 -35.88
CA ASP A 494 12.18 14.01 -36.41
C ASP A 494 11.51 12.69 -36.82
N LEU A 495 10.53 12.23 -36.03
CA LEU A 495 9.71 11.05 -36.33
C LEU A 495 8.85 11.21 -37.61
N LYS A 496 8.56 12.45 -38.04
CA LYS A 496 7.89 12.78 -39.32
C LYS A 496 8.85 12.98 -40.49
N ASN A 497 10.15 13.07 -40.21
CA ASN A 497 11.23 13.09 -41.19
C ASN A 497 12.01 11.76 -41.19
N TRP A 498 11.54 10.74 -40.46
CA TRP A 498 12.23 9.47 -40.32
C TRP A 498 12.18 8.69 -41.64
N PRO A 499 13.32 8.18 -42.16
CA PRO A 499 13.37 7.65 -43.52
C PRO A 499 12.47 6.43 -43.71
N THR A 500 11.68 6.47 -44.77
CA THR A 500 10.99 5.31 -45.33
C THR A 500 11.99 4.36 -45.99
N ASP A 501 11.91 3.08 -45.65
CA ASP A 501 12.71 1.96 -46.17
C ASP A 501 14.24 2.00 -45.85
N PRO A 502 14.77 1.07 -45.05
CA PRO A 502 16.22 0.96 -44.80
C PRO A 502 17.06 0.64 -46.06
N LEU A 503 16.45 0.32 -47.21
CA LEU A 503 17.15 0.22 -48.49
C LEU A 503 17.61 1.59 -49.03
N GLU A 504 16.82 2.66 -48.85
CA GLU A 504 17.19 3.99 -49.38
C GLU A 504 18.42 4.56 -48.65
N GLU A 505 18.52 4.33 -47.33
CA GLU A 505 19.67 4.77 -46.54
C GLU A 505 20.96 4.05 -46.98
N LEU A 506 20.86 2.78 -47.38
CA LEU A 506 22.00 2.02 -47.92
C LEU A 506 22.48 2.64 -49.25
N THR A 507 21.56 3.02 -50.14
CA THR A 507 21.92 3.69 -51.40
C THR A 507 22.57 5.05 -51.17
N ASN A 508 22.00 5.89 -50.30
CA ASN A 508 22.53 7.23 -50.02
C ASN A 508 23.93 7.18 -49.36
N ARG A 509 24.19 6.21 -48.48
CA ARG A 509 25.53 5.99 -47.90
C ARG A 509 26.55 5.48 -48.92
N THR A 510 26.13 4.80 -50.00
CA THR A 510 27.06 4.38 -51.07
C THR A 510 27.43 5.49 -52.05
N THR A 511 26.56 6.49 -52.28
CA THR A 511 26.86 7.58 -53.23
C THR A 511 27.93 8.56 -52.76
N ASP A 512 28.12 8.73 -51.45
CA ASP A 512 29.09 9.68 -50.88
C ASP A 512 30.56 9.19 -50.86
N THR A 513 30.84 7.96 -51.32
CA THR A 513 32.18 7.33 -51.16
C THR A 513 33.01 7.21 -52.45
N THR A 514 32.58 7.78 -53.57
CA THR A 514 33.40 7.89 -54.81
C THR A 514 33.44 9.31 -55.35
N GLY A 515 34.50 10.04 -55.00
CA GLY A 515 34.86 11.30 -55.65
C GLY A 515 35.62 11.10 -56.98
N GLU A 516 35.57 12.13 -57.83
CA GLU A 516 36.20 12.27 -59.15
C GLU A 516 35.61 11.45 -60.33
N GLY A 517 35.73 11.99 -61.55
CA GLY A 517 35.44 11.27 -62.80
C GLY A 517 34.36 11.87 -63.70
N ASN A 518 34.61 13.03 -64.29
CA ASN A 518 33.76 13.60 -65.35
C ASN A 518 33.89 12.77 -66.65
N LEU A 519 32.81 12.16 -67.17
CA LEU A 519 32.67 11.81 -68.60
C LEU A 519 31.22 11.46 -69.01
N LYS A 520 30.94 11.56 -70.31
CA LYS A 520 29.60 11.45 -70.94
C LYS A 520 29.40 10.08 -71.60
N ARG A 521 28.13 9.79 -71.96
CA ARG A 521 27.64 8.73 -72.90
C ARG A 521 27.55 7.32 -72.29
N ASN A 522 26.70 6.40 -72.77
CA ASN A 522 25.43 6.41 -73.54
C ASN A 522 24.96 4.93 -73.65
N ILE A 523 23.73 4.64 -74.13
CA ILE A 523 23.26 3.30 -74.62
C ILE A 523 23.09 2.21 -73.51
N THR A 524 22.23 1.18 -73.58
CA THR A 524 20.88 0.92 -74.15
C THR A 524 20.35 -0.40 -73.52
N ARG A 525 19.02 -0.65 -73.56
CA ARG A 525 18.36 -1.92 -73.17
C ARG A 525 18.92 -3.20 -73.82
N SER A 526 19.11 -4.25 -73.00
CA SER A 526 18.93 -5.70 -73.32
C SER A 526 19.39 -6.54 -72.11
N SER A 527 18.80 -7.61 -71.57
CA SER A 527 17.61 -8.47 -71.76
C SER A 527 18.05 -9.94 -71.66
N SER A 528 17.23 -10.82 -71.05
CA SER A 528 17.40 -12.29 -70.91
C SER A 528 18.50 -12.80 -69.94
N GLY A 529 18.26 -13.94 -69.28
CA GLY A 529 19.26 -14.61 -68.42
C GLY A 529 18.74 -15.47 -67.24
N THR A 530 17.81 -16.40 -67.47
CA THR A 530 17.29 -17.35 -66.44
C THR A 530 18.03 -18.71 -66.53
N PRO A 531 17.95 -19.61 -65.52
CA PRO A 531 18.52 -19.55 -64.17
C PRO A 531 19.58 -20.66 -63.91
N THR A 532 20.31 -20.60 -62.78
CA THR A 532 21.14 -21.74 -62.29
C THR A 532 21.06 -21.94 -60.78
N LYS A 533 20.96 -23.21 -60.36
CA LYS A 533 21.18 -23.65 -58.96
C LYS A 533 22.68 -23.77 -58.66
N PRO A 534 23.10 -23.63 -57.40
CA PRO A 534 24.22 -24.36 -56.82
C PRO A 534 23.75 -25.59 -56.02
N SER A 535 24.64 -26.57 -55.84
CA SER A 535 24.42 -27.79 -55.05
C SER A 535 25.35 -27.86 -53.83
N SER A 536 24.95 -28.69 -52.87
CA SER A 536 25.62 -29.07 -51.62
C SER A 536 27.13 -29.36 -51.67
N ASN A 537 27.82 -29.01 -50.57
CA ASN A 537 28.79 -29.86 -49.84
C ASN A 537 29.05 -29.23 -48.44
N SER A 538 28.69 -29.88 -47.31
CA SER A 538 29.47 -30.85 -46.49
C SER A 538 30.53 -30.20 -45.57
N SER A 539 30.60 -30.45 -44.24
CA SER A 539 29.63 -31.06 -43.30
C SER A 539 29.69 -30.41 -41.87
N THR A 540 29.92 -30.98 -40.67
CA THR A 540 30.39 -32.31 -40.21
C THR A 540 30.06 -32.60 -38.71
N LYS A 541 29.13 -33.55 -38.43
CA LYS A 541 28.88 -34.22 -37.11
C LYS A 541 28.28 -33.33 -35.96
N ALA A 542 27.64 -33.86 -34.91
CA ALA A 542 27.60 -35.25 -34.41
C ALA A 542 26.23 -35.77 -33.87
N ASN A 543 25.97 -37.05 -34.16
CA ASN A 543 25.14 -38.07 -33.49
C ASN A 543 23.91 -37.74 -32.61
N LYS A 544 22.74 -38.21 -33.10
CA LYS A 544 21.70 -38.86 -32.28
C LYS A 544 22.20 -40.17 -31.63
N LYS A 545 21.47 -40.64 -30.60
CA LYS A 545 20.99 -42.05 -30.60
C LYS A 545 19.49 -42.10 -30.26
N THR A 546 18.75 -42.89 -31.02
CA THR A 546 17.30 -43.10 -30.92
C THR A 546 16.96 -44.58 -31.04
N ARG A 547 15.88 -45.02 -30.39
CA ARG A 547 14.92 -46.05 -30.82
C ARG A 547 13.66 -45.86 -29.97
N GLN A 548 12.48 -45.57 -30.52
CA GLN A 548 11.61 -46.45 -31.32
C GLN A 548 11.33 -47.78 -30.60
N GLY A 549 10.07 -47.98 -30.20
CA GLY A 549 9.58 -49.19 -29.55
C GLY A 549 9.00 -50.20 -30.53
N GLN A 550 8.49 -51.31 -29.99
CA GLN A 550 7.80 -52.37 -30.70
C GLN A 550 6.78 -53.03 -29.75
N VAL A 551 5.71 -53.62 -30.29
CA VAL A 551 4.61 -54.24 -29.53
C VAL A 551 4.75 -55.76 -29.57
N THR A 552 4.61 -56.43 -28.41
CA THR A 552 4.30 -57.87 -28.30
C THR A 552 3.52 -58.15 -27.01
N GLU A 553 2.83 -59.30 -26.98
CA GLU A 553 1.72 -59.63 -26.09
C GLU A 553 2.11 -60.28 -24.74
N SER A 554 1.17 -60.17 -23.79
CA SER A 554 0.71 -61.25 -22.88
C SER A 554 1.50 -61.70 -21.62
N THR A 555 0.67 -62.09 -20.64
CA THR A 555 0.84 -63.17 -19.63
C THR A 555 1.30 -62.80 -18.21
N SER A 556 0.50 -63.27 -17.24
CA SER A 556 0.64 -63.21 -15.76
C SER A 556 0.23 -61.88 -15.11
#